data_AF-A0A7J0CG65-F1
#
_entry.id   AF-A0A7J0CG65-F1
#
_cell.length_a   1.000
_cell.length_b   1.000
_cell.length_c   1.000
_cell.angle_alpha   90.00
_cell.angle_beta   90.00
_cell.angle_gamma   90.00
#
_symmetry.space_group_name_H-M   'P 1'
#
loop_
_entity.id
_entity.type
_entity.pdbx_description
1 polymer ?
#
loop_
_entity_poly.entity_id
_entity_poly.type
_entity_poly.pdbx_seq_one_letter_code
_entity_poly.pdbx_strand_id
1 'polypeptide(L)'
;MEDAATAEIARVQIWQWLKHRAVDRETVERLFEEELATLGATYPWARLDQVRDLFERTALAKELPAFFTTEAYARHLVGRPVVQA
;
A
#
# COMPACT_ATOMS: atom_id res chain seq x y z
N MET A 1 4.86 18.35 1.19
CA MET A 1 3.91 17.83 2.20
C MET A 1 3.14 16.75 1.49
N GLU A 2 3.41 15.50 1.82
CA GLU A 2 2.69 14.35 1.27
C GLU A 2 1.39 14.19 2.07
N ASP A 3 0.28 13.95 1.39
CA ASP A 3 -1.01 13.68 2.00
C ASP A 3 -1.67 12.44 1.37
N ALA A 4 -2.91 12.15 1.77
CA ALA A 4 -3.64 11.02 1.20
C ALA A 4 -3.81 11.13 -0.32
N ALA A 5 -3.95 12.35 -0.88
CA ALA A 5 -4.08 12.52 -2.33
C ALA A 5 -2.78 12.15 -3.07
N THR A 6 -1.63 12.37 -2.44
CA THR A 6 -0.33 11.98 -3.01
C THR A 6 -0.17 10.46 -3.05
N ALA A 7 -0.55 9.76 -1.98
CA ALA A 7 -0.60 8.30 -1.97
C ALA A 7 -1.63 7.74 -2.98
N GLU A 8 -2.79 8.39 -3.12
CA GLU A 8 -3.81 8.02 -4.11
C GLU A 8 -3.29 8.10 -5.54
N ILE A 9 -2.68 9.22 -5.94
CA ILE A 9 -2.21 9.35 -7.33
C ILE A 9 -1.08 8.36 -7.62
N ALA A 10 -0.18 8.13 -6.66
CA ALA A 10 0.93 7.19 -6.80
C ALA A 10 0.43 5.74 -7.00
N ARG A 11 -0.48 5.25 -6.14
CA ARG A 11 -0.99 3.86 -6.26
C ARG A 11 -1.78 3.65 -7.55
N VAL A 12 -2.57 4.66 -7.96
CA VAL A 12 -3.39 4.58 -9.17
C VAL A 12 -2.50 4.55 -10.40
N GLN A 13 -1.39 5.29 -10.39
CA GLN A 13 -0.42 5.28 -11.48
C GLN A 13 0.23 3.90 -11.65
N ILE A 14 0.67 3.28 -10.55
CA ILE A 14 1.25 1.93 -10.55
C ILE A 14 0.22 0.91 -11.06
N TRP A 15 -1.01 0.98 -10.55
CA TRP A 15 -2.10 0.11 -11.00
C TRP A 15 -2.37 0.26 -12.51
N GLN A 16 -2.41 1.48 -13.03
CA GLN A 16 -2.60 1.73 -14.46
C GLN A 16 -1.46 1.17 -15.31
N TRP A 17 -0.20 1.34 -14.88
CA TRP A 17 0.94 0.79 -15.60
C TRP A 17 0.88 -0.74 -15.68
N LEU A 18 0.54 -1.41 -14.57
CA LEU A 18 0.35 -2.86 -14.56
C LEU A 18 -0.84 -3.28 -15.44
N LYS A 19 -1.98 -2.59 -15.31
CA LYS A 19 -3.20 -2.88 -16.07
C LYS A 19 -3.01 -2.77 -17.58
N HIS A 20 -2.26 -1.76 -18.01
CA HIS A 20 -1.99 -1.46 -19.41
C HIS A 20 -0.64 -2.02 -19.90
N ARG A 21 0.03 -2.82 -19.08
CA ARG A 21 1.31 -3.49 -19.41
C ARG A 21 2.42 -2.51 -19.83
N ALA A 22 2.40 -1.30 -19.26
CA ALA A 22 3.50 -0.34 -19.41
C ALA A 22 4.72 -0.77 -18.56
N VAL A 23 4.48 -1.50 -17.47
CA VAL A 23 5.49 -2.09 -16.59
C VAL A 23 5.03 -3.50 -16.23
N ASP A 24 5.97 -4.44 -16.08
CA ASP A 24 5.69 -5.80 -15.64
C ASP A 24 5.56 -5.89 -14.10
N ARG A 25 4.86 -6.92 -13.63
CA ARG A 25 4.61 -7.11 -12.19
C ARG A 25 5.89 -7.34 -11.39
N GLU A 26 6.82 -8.12 -11.93
CA GLU A 26 8.08 -8.47 -11.25
C GLU A 26 8.92 -7.21 -10.97
N THR A 27 8.97 -6.27 -11.91
CA THR A 27 9.63 -4.98 -11.73
C THR A 27 9.02 -4.19 -10.57
N VAL A 28 7.69 -4.11 -10.50
CA VAL A 28 7.00 -3.38 -9.41
C VAL A 28 7.24 -4.05 -8.06
N GLU A 29 7.13 -5.38 -7.99
CA GLU A 29 7.35 -6.13 -6.76
C GLU A 29 8.79 -5.99 -6.25
N ARG A 30 9.79 -6.10 -7.14
CA ARG A 30 11.20 -5.90 -6.77
C ARG A 30 11.45 -4.50 -6.22
N LEU A 31 10.98 -3.46 -6.92
CA LEU A 31 11.14 -2.08 -6.45
C LEU A 31 10.42 -1.89 -5.10
N PHE A 32 9.24 -2.47 -4.93
CA PHE A 32 8.49 -2.36 -3.69
C PHE A 32 9.23 -2.98 -2.50
N GLU A 33 9.89 -4.13 -2.68
CA GLU A 33 10.73 -4.74 -1.64
C GLU A 33 11.94 -3.87 -1.29
N GLU A 34 12.61 -3.30 -2.29
CA GLU A 34 13.76 -2.39 -2.10
C GLU A 34 13.35 -1.13 -1.30
N GLU A 35 12.20 -0.54 -1.63
CA GLU A 35 11.66 0.61 -0.93
C GLU A 35 11.21 0.27 0.50
N LEU A 36 10.57 -0.88 0.72
CA LEU A 36 10.19 -1.31 2.07
C LEU A 36 11.40 -1.57 2.96
N ALA A 37 12.46 -2.18 2.43
CA ALA A 37 13.70 -2.38 3.17
C ALA A 37 14.33 -1.03 3.57
N THR A 38 14.38 -0.08 2.63
CA THR A 38 14.88 1.28 2.87
C THR A 38 14.04 2.03 3.90
N LEU A 39 12.71 1.94 3.80
CA LEU A 39 11.78 2.54 4.74
C LEU A 39 11.95 1.95 6.14
N GLY A 40 12.11 0.63 6.26
CA GLY A 40 12.33 -0.06 7.53
C GLY A 40 13.66 0.30 8.21
N ALA A 41 14.72 0.46 7.42
CA ALA A 41 16.01 0.94 7.93
C ALA A 41 15.92 2.39 8.43
N THR A 42 15.15 3.24 7.73
CA THR A 42 14.99 4.66 8.07
C THR A 42 14.03 4.89 9.23
N TYR A 43 12.95 4.10 9.30
CA TYR A 43 11.89 4.20 10.29
C TYR A 43 11.62 2.83 10.94
N PRO A 44 12.43 2.41 11.94
CA PRO A 44 12.28 1.11 12.58
C PRO A 44 10.93 0.86 13.26
N TRP A 45 10.17 1.92 13.54
CA TRP A 45 8.84 1.87 14.14
C TRP A 45 7.70 1.80 13.10
N ALA A 46 8.01 1.86 11.81
CA ALA A 46 7.01 1.83 10.76
C ALA A 46 6.29 0.47 10.72
N ARG A 47 4.97 0.50 10.48
CA ARG A 47 4.14 -0.71 10.39
C ARG A 47 4.21 -1.28 8.97
N LEU A 48 5.39 -1.77 8.57
CA LEU A 48 5.68 -2.18 7.19
C LEU A 48 4.76 -3.29 6.70
N ASP A 49 4.39 -4.24 7.56
CA ASP A 49 3.44 -5.31 7.20
C ASP A 49 2.05 -4.76 6.81
N GLN A 50 1.61 -3.69 7.48
CA GLN A 50 0.34 -3.02 7.16
C GLN A 50 0.45 -2.24 5.85
N VAL A 51 1.60 -1.61 5.60
CA VAL A 51 1.89 -0.93 4.33
C VAL A 51 1.88 -1.92 3.17
N ARG A 52 2.52 -3.09 3.34
CA ARG A 52 2.51 -4.19 2.37
C ARG A 52 1.10 -4.65 2.05
N ASP A 53 0.33 -5.04 3.05
CA ASP A 53 -1.04 -5.52 2.87
C ASP A 53 -1.92 -4.47 2.16
N LEU A 54 -1.77 -3.20 2.51
CA LEU A 54 -2.52 -2.11 1.89
C LEU A 54 -2.10 -1.89 0.42
N PHE A 55 -0.79 -1.90 0.12
CA PHE A 55 -0.28 -1.73 -1.23
C PHE A 55 -0.74 -2.87 -2.15
N GLU A 56 -0.64 -4.12 -1.69
CA GLU A 56 -1.09 -5.28 -2.46
C GLU A 56 -2.58 -5.19 -2.81
N ARG A 57 -3.43 -4.79 -1.87
CA ARG A 57 -4.88 -4.67 -2.06
C ARG A 57 -5.30 -3.50 -2.94
N THR A 58 -4.51 -2.42 -2.96
CA THR A 58 -4.96 -1.14 -3.53
C THR A 58 -4.18 -0.70 -4.77
N ALA A 59 -3.01 -1.28 -5.02
CA ALA A 59 -2.16 -1.02 -6.19
C ALA A 59 -1.94 -2.27 -7.06
N LEU A 60 -1.89 -3.47 -6.45
CA LEU A 60 -1.60 -4.72 -7.17
C LEU A 60 -2.84 -5.58 -7.46
N ALA A 61 -4.01 -5.22 -6.91
CA ALA A 61 -5.24 -5.96 -7.12
C ALA A 61 -5.75 -5.85 -8.57
N LYS A 62 -6.53 -6.86 -9.00
CA LYS A 62 -7.14 -6.88 -10.35
C LYS A 62 -8.09 -5.69 -10.58
N GLU A 63 -8.82 -5.31 -9.54
CA GLU A 63 -9.74 -4.17 -9.53
C GLU A 63 -9.15 -3.05 -8.69
N LEU A 64 -9.33 -1.82 -9.15
CA LEU A 64 -8.87 -0.64 -8.44
C LEU A 64 -9.95 -0.18 -7.46
N PRO A 65 -9.71 -0.22 -6.13
CA PRO A 65 -10.66 0.35 -5.18
C PRO A 65 -10.71 1.88 -5.36
N ALA A 66 -11.89 2.45 -5.10
CA ALA A 66 -12.12 3.89 -5.25
C ALA A 66 -11.17 4.73 -4.39
N PHE A 67 -10.92 4.30 -3.16
CA PHE A 67 -9.98 4.95 -2.23
C PHE A 67 -9.23 3.90 -1.40
N PHE A 68 -7.94 4.09 -1.16
CA PHE A 68 -7.18 3.23 -0.26
C PHE A 68 -7.57 3.45 1.20
N THR A 69 -8.04 4.65 1.53
CA THR A 69 -8.39 5.04 2.90
C THR A 69 -9.49 4.15 3.47
N THR A 70 -10.44 3.69 2.65
CA THR A 70 -11.47 2.73 3.09
C THR A 70 -10.86 1.44 3.64
N GLU A 71 -9.88 0.85 2.92
CA GLU A 71 -9.18 -0.36 3.38
C GLU A 71 -8.29 -0.07 4.59
N ALA A 72 -7.58 1.07 4.59
CA ALA A 72 -6.74 1.48 5.71
C ALA A 72 -7.54 1.67 7.00
N TYR A 73 -8.70 2.34 6.93
CA TYR A 73 -9.60 2.51 8.06
C TYR A 73 -10.13 1.15 8.55
N ALA A 74 -10.67 0.33 7.65
CA ALA A 74 -11.29 -0.94 8.02
C ALA A 74 -10.33 -1.93 8.70
N ARG A 75 -9.03 -1.90 8.35
CA ARG A 75 -8.08 -2.95 8.75
C ARG A 75 -6.97 -2.49 9.69
N HIS A 76 -6.53 -1.23 9.55
CA HIS A 76 -5.27 -0.78 10.14
C HIS A 76 -5.43 0.41 11.09
N LEU A 77 -6.48 1.23 10.93
CA LEU A 77 -6.66 2.47 11.71
C LEU A 77 -7.83 2.43 12.71
N VAL A 78 -8.71 1.43 12.63
CA VAL A 78 -9.73 1.21 13.67
C VAL A 78 -9.19 0.25 14.72
N GLY A 79 -9.06 0.72 15.96
CA GLY A 79 -8.70 -0.14 17.09
C GLY A 79 -9.81 -1.17 17.33
N ARG A 80 -9.51 -2.45 17.12
CA ARG A 80 -10.39 -3.53 17.59
C ARG A 80 -10.38 -3.50 19.11
N PRO A 81 -11.53 -3.35 19.79
CA PRO A 81 -11.56 -3.51 21.23
C PRO A 81 -11.09 -4.94 21.55
N VAL A 82 -10.02 -5.04 22.33
CA VAL A 82 -9.60 -6.32 22.90
C VAL A 82 -10.67 -6.67 23.92
N VAL A 83 -11.56 -7.60 23.56
CA VAL A 83 -12.45 -8.22 24.54
C VAL A 83 -11.55 -9.13 25.38
N GLN A 84 -11.12 -8.64 26.55
CA GLN A 84 -10.50 -9.51 27.56
C GLN A 84 -11.58 -10.43 28.10
N ALA A 85 -11.38 -11.73 27.92
CA ALA A 85 -12.15 -12.79 28.57
C ALA A 85 -11.57 -13.09 29.97
#